data_AF-G7E9G1-F1
#
_entry.id   AF-G7E9G1-F1
#
_cell.length_a   1.000
_cell.length_b   1.000
_cell.length_c   1.000
_cell.angle_alpha   90.00
_cell.angle_beta   90.00
_cell.angle_gamma   90.00
#
_symmetry.space_group_name_H-M   'P 1'
#
loop_
_entity.id
_entity.type
_entity.pdbx_description
1 polymer ?
#
loop_
_entity_poly.entity_id
_entity_poly.type
_entity_poly.pdbx_seq_one_letter_code
_entity_poly.pdbx_strand_id
1 'polypeptide(L)'
;MSWDSVRKGIRTLENELEGLLTQYSKLAATNSTAYSSSGRLTEATQREYGQVEQQISQSLGRLTELVEQMSDLLDHDPTASTAMVHTATRHREILADYTRDFRRTQKSITDAESRANLLGSVREEIFAFRASTNPSAQDQLLSERGKIDSSHRMADDVLGMAYETRYEFSRQRSTIQGVSTRINGVLAQVPGINSVLGMINSRRRRDTFILGGIIAVCTLLLLWYVF
;
A
#
# COMPACT_ATOMS: atom_id res chain seq x y z
N MET A 1 9.75 14.08 -19.05
CA MET A 1 9.81 12.74 -18.41
C MET A 1 9.37 11.71 -19.43
N SER A 2 9.87 10.46 -19.38
CA SER A 2 9.38 9.39 -20.25
C SER A 2 8.05 8.83 -19.73
N TRP A 3 7.12 8.51 -20.64
CA TRP A 3 5.82 7.87 -20.33
C TRP A 3 5.96 6.67 -19.39
N ASP A 4 6.98 5.83 -19.60
CA ASP A 4 7.24 4.65 -18.78
C ASP A 4 7.64 5.01 -17.34
N SER A 5 8.38 6.11 -17.17
CA SER A 5 8.78 6.62 -15.85
C SER A 5 7.58 7.13 -15.06
N VAL A 6 6.68 7.88 -15.70
CA VAL A 6 5.45 8.38 -15.07
C VAL A 6 4.53 7.22 -14.68
N ARG A 7 4.33 6.26 -15.58
CA ARG A 7 3.52 5.07 -15.30
C ARG A 7 4.07 4.23 -14.14
N LYS A 8 5.39 4.07 -14.05
CA LYS A 8 6.04 3.40 -12.91
C LYS A 8 5.83 4.17 -11.62
N GLY A 9 6.00 5.49 -11.64
CA GLY A 9 5.77 6.38 -10.49
C GLY A 9 4.34 6.31 -9.97
N ILE A 10 3.35 6.31 -10.87
CA ILE A 10 1.93 6.14 -10.53
C ILE A 10 1.71 4.81 -9.80
N ARG A 11 2.19 3.69 -10.35
CA ARG A 11 2.03 2.37 -9.72
C ARG A 11 2.69 2.27 -8.35
N THR A 12 3.85 2.88 -8.16
CA THR A 12 4.52 2.88 -6.86
C THR A 12 3.72 3.64 -5.81
N LEU A 13 3.16 4.79 -6.18
CA LEU A 13 2.31 5.58 -5.29
C LEU A 13 0.96 4.89 -5.03
N GLU A 14 0.37 4.24 -6.03
CA GLU A 14 -0.87 3.46 -5.84
C GLU A 14 -0.67 2.35 -4.78
N ASN A 15 0.45 1.62 -4.84
CA ASN A 15 0.76 0.58 -3.86
C ASN A 15 1.00 1.15 -2.45
N GLU A 16 1.70 2.29 -2.36
CA GLU A 16 1.93 2.99 -1.10
C GLU A 16 0.59 3.46 -0.50
N LEU A 17 -0.29 4.02 -1.34
CA LEU A 17 -1.59 4.51 -0.95
C LEU A 17 -2.51 3.39 -0.47
N GLU A 18 -2.50 2.23 -1.13
CA GLU A 18 -3.26 1.05 -0.70
C GLU A 18 -2.83 0.61 0.70
N GLY A 19 -1.52 0.55 0.96
CA GLY A 19 -0.99 0.23 2.29
C GLY A 19 -1.41 1.24 3.37
N LEU A 20 -1.32 2.54 3.06
CA LEU A 20 -1.74 3.61 3.98
C LEU A 20 -3.26 3.58 4.24
N LEU A 21 -4.08 3.33 3.22
CA LEU A 21 -5.54 3.22 3.37
C LEU A 21 -5.94 2.02 4.22
N THR A 22 -5.28 0.87 4.05
CA THR A 22 -5.50 -0.31 4.92
C THR A 22 -5.08 -0.02 6.37
N GLN A 23 -3.96 0.68 6.58
CA GLN A 23 -3.56 1.11 7.92
C GLN A 23 -4.61 2.05 8.54
N TYR A 24 -5.10 3.02 7.76
CA TYR A 24 -6.09 3.98 8.20
C TYR A 24 -7.44 3.34 8.52
N SER A 25 -7.90 2.36 7.73
CA SER A 25 -9.14 1.61 8.01
C SER A 25 -9.01 0.75 9.26
N LYS A 26 -7.86 0.10 9.47
CA LYS A 26 -7.58 -0.68 10.68
C LYS A 26 -7.57 0.19 11.93
N LEU A 27 -6.94 1.36 11.84
CA LEU A 27 -7.01 2.35 12.89
C LEU A 27 -8.50 2.66 13.12
N ALA A 28 -9.27 3.09 12.10
CA ALA A 28 -10.68 3.44 12.22
C ALA A 28 -11.56 2.38 12.93
N ALA A 29 -11.33 1.10 12.65
CA ALA A 29 -11.98 -0.01 13.34
C ALA A 29 -11.62 -0.03 14.84
N THR A 30 -10.33 0.09 15.15
CA THR A 30 -9.82 0.20 16.52
C THR A 30 -10.42 1.40 17.26
N ASN A 31 -10.71 2.51 16.57
CA ASN A 31 -11.40 3.66 17.13
C ASN A 31 -12.77 3.29 17.72
N SER A 32 -13.57 2.62 16.89
CA SER A 32 -14.96 2.27 17.21
C SER A 32 -15.03 1.34 18.42
N THR A 33 -14.05 0.43 18.53
CA THR A 33 -13.92 -0.50 19.65
C THR A 33 -13.36 0.17 20.91
N ALA A 34 -12.38 1.07 20.79
CA ALA A 34 -11.81 1.80 21.93
C ALA A 34 -12.86 2.71 22.60
N TYR A 35 -13.67 3.41 21.82
CA TYR A 35 -14.78 4.21 22.35
C TYR A 35 -15.85 3.39 23.06
N SER A 36 -16.10 2.16 22.59
CA SER A 36 -17.08 1.26 23.22
C SER A 36 -16.64 0.75 24.61
N SER A 37 -15.33 0.64 24.84
CA SER A 37 -14.78 0.08 26.10
C SER A 37 -14.40 1.15 27.12
N SER A 38 -13.61 2.17 26.73
CA SER A 38 -13.10 3.20 27.65
C SER A 38 -13.87 4.52 27.56
N GLY A 39 -14.60 4.78 26.46
CA GLY A 39 -15.25 6.06 26.22
C GLY A 39 -14.31 7.21 25.82
N ARG A 40 -12.99 6.94 25.67
CA ARG A 40 -11.99 7.93 25.25
C ARG A 40 -10.90 7.30 24.39
N LEU A 41 -10.57 7.95 23.28
CA LEU A 41 -9.34 7.69 22.54
C LEU A 41 -8.12 8.10 23.38
N THR A 42 -7.08 7.29 23.36
CA THR A 42 -5.75 7.69 23.82
C THR A 42 -5.20 8.76 22.89
N GLU A 43 -4.62 9.84 23.44
CA GLU A 43 -4.01 10.93 22.67
C GLU A 43 -2.96 10.42 21.66
N ALA A 44 -2.27 9.33 21.99
CA ALA A 44 -1.32 8.66 21.11
C ALA A 44 -1.99 8.15 19.82
N THR A 45 -3.15 7.50 19.93
CA THR A 45 -3.91 6.96 18.80
C THR A 45 -4.42 8.10 17.93
N GLN A 46 -4.90 9.20 18.53
CA GLN A 46 -5.37 10.38 17.79
C GLN A 46 -4.26 11.06 16.98
N ARG A 47 -3.03 11.12 17.52
CA ARG A 47 -1.86 11.61 16.77
C ARG A 47 -1.50 10.69 15.61
N GLU A 48 -1.59 9.38 15.80
CA GLU A 48 -1.33 8.39 14.74
C GLU A 48 -2.32 8.54 13.58
N TYR A 49 -3.62 8.76 13.85
CA TYR A 49 -4.59 9.07 12.80
C TYR A 49 -4.21 10.30 11.99
N GLY A 50 -3.92 11.42 12.67
CA GLY A 50 -3.59 12.67 11.98
C GLY A 50 -2.34 12.54 11.10
N GLN A 51 -1.35 11.76 11.55
CA GLN A 51 -0.15 11.47 10.76
C GLN A 51 -0.47 10.65 9.50
N VAL A 52 -1.22 9.55 9.65
CA VAL A 52 -1.60 8.70 8.50
C VAL A 52 -2.50 9.46 7.52
N GLU A 53 -3.45 10.25 8.02
CA GLU A 53 -4.32 11.10 7.22
C GLU A 53 -3.55 12.13 6.39
N GLN A 54 -2.54 12.76 7.01
CA GLN A 54 -1.65 13.69 6.32
C GLN A 54 -0.82 12.98 5.23
N GLN A 55 -0.30 11.79 5.52
CA GLN A 55 0.47 10.99 4.55
C GLN A 55 -0.40 10.58 3.35
N ILE A 56 -1.64 10.12 3.59
CA ILE A 56 -2.58 9.78 2.51
C ILE A 56 -2.88 11.02 1.66
N SER A 57 -3.13 12.17 2.29
CA SER A 57 -3.42 13.42 1.57
C SER A 57 -2.25 13.86 0.69
N GLN A 58 -1.01 13.75 1.19
CA GLN A 58 0.19 14.06 0.42
C GLN A 58 0.39 13.09 -0.76
N SER A 59 0.17 11.79 -0.53
CA SER A 59 0.31 10.77 -1.57
C SER A 59 -0.76 10.91 -2.66
N LEU A 60 -2.01 11.20 -2.29
CA LEU A 60 -3.08 11.56 -3.25
C LEU A 60 -2.72 12.79 -4.09
N GLY A 61 -2.13 13.82 -3.46
CA GLY A 61 -1.66 15.02 -4.18
C GLY A 61 -0.61 14.68 -5.24
N ARG A 62 0.43 13.94 -4.85
CA ARG A 62 1.49 13.49 -5.77
C ARG A 62 0.97 12.59 -6.89
N LEU A 63 0.02 11.70 -6.57
CA LEU A 63 -0.63 10.85 -7.57
C LEU A 63 -1.42 11.70 -8.57
N THR A 64 -2.12 12.73 -8.11
CA THR A 64 -2.85 13.68 -8.96
C THR A 64 -1.90 14.39 -9.92
N GLU A 65 -0.80 14.93 -9.42
CA GLU A 65 0.23 15.60 -10.24
C GLU A 65 0.79 14.68 -11.32
N LEU A 66 1.09 13.42 -10.98
CA LEU A 66 1.62 12.46 -11.96
C LEU A 66 0.58 12.00 -12.98
N VAL A 67 -0.68 11.83 -12.58
CA VAL A 67 -1.77 11.50 -13.51
C VAL A 67 -2.07 12.67 -14.45
N GLU A 68 -1.96 13.91 -13.97
CA GLU A 68 -2.06 15.10 -14.80
C GLU A 68 -0.89 15.20 -15.80
N GLN A 69 0.35 15.03 -15.33
CA GLN A 69 1.53 14.92 -16.20
C GLN A 69 1.41 13.79 -17.22
N MET A 70 0.82 12.66 -16.83
CA MET A 70 0.55 11.54 -17.73
C MET A 70 -0.39 11.97 -18.87
N SER A 71 -1.44 12.73 -18.55
CA SER A 71 -2.34 13.25 -19.59
C SER A 71 -1.70 14.32 -20.46
N ASP A 72 -0.92 15.21 -19.86
CA ASP A 72 -0.28 16.31 -20.58
C ASP A 72 0.73 15.77 -21.60
N LEU A 73 1.46 14.70 -21.24
CA LEU A 73 2.31 13.96 -22.18
C LEU A 73 1.54 13.31 -23.33
N LEU A 74 0.27 12.93 -23.13
CA LEU A 74 -0.59 12.41 -24.20
C LEU A 74 -1.06 13.48 -25.15
N ASP A 75 -1.43 14.64 -24.62
CA ASP A 75 -1.93 15.76 -25.41
C ASP A 75 -0.83 16.34 -26.31
N HIS A 76 0.44 16.23 -25.91
CA HIS A 76 1.61 16.66 -26.67
C HIS A 76 2.23 15.58 -27.57
N ASP A 77 1.76 14.32 -27.51
CA ASP A 77 2.27 13.22 -28.34
C ASP A 77 1.28 12.88 -29.48
N PRO A 78 1.55 13.32 -30.72
CA PRO A 78 0.68 13.03 -31.87
C PRO A 78 0.69 11.54 -32.28
N THR A 79 1.55 10.71 -31.68
CA THR A 79 1.62 9.26 -31.92
C THR A 79 0.99 8.43 -30.80
N ALA A 80 0.31 9.08 -29.84
CA ALA A 80 -0.33 8.42 -28.71
C ALA A 80 -1.31 7.33 -29.18
N SER A 81 -1.08 6.10 -28.71
CA SER A 81 -1.96 4.97 -28.98
C SER A 81 -3.26 5.09 -28.18
N THR A 82 -4.38 4.60 -28.75
CA THR A 82 -5.66 4.43 -28.03
C THR A 82 -5.48 3.68 -26.70
N ALA A 83 -4.54 2.74 -26.62
CA ALA A 83 -4.23 2.01 -25.39
C ALA A 83 -3.60 2.91 -24.29
N MET A 84 -2.81 3.92 -24.68
CA MET A 84 -2.23 4.90 -23.76
C MET A 84 -3.31 5.82 -23.20
N VAL A 85 -4.25 6.27 -24.05
CA VAL A 85 -5.40 7.08 -23.66
C VAL A 85 -6.26 6.34 -22.64
N HIS A 86 -6.63 5.08 -22.92
CA HIS A 86 -7.37 4.26 -21.96
C HIS A 86 -6.62 4.04 -20.64
N THR A 87 -5.28 3.92 -20.68
CA THR A 87 -4.48 3.77 -19.47
C THR A 87 -4.54 5.05 -18.61
N ALA A 88 -4.43 6.23 -19.21
CA ALA A 88 -4.54 7.50 -18.49
C ALA A 88 -5.93 7.70 -17.88
N THR A 89 -7.00 7.40 -18.64
CA THR A 89 -8.39 7.46 -18.13
C THR A 89 -8.57 6.52 -16.93
N ARG A 90 -8.06 5.29 -17.01
CA ARG A 90 -8.14 4.33 -15.91
C ARG A 90 -7.44 4.83 -14.65
N HIS A 91 -6.27 5.44 -14.77
CA HIS A 91 -5.58 5.98 -13.59
C HIS A 91 -6.33 7.17 -12.96
N ARG A 92 -7.06 7.96 -13.76
CA ARG A 92 -7.98 8.99 -13.23
C ARG A 92 -9.16 8.40 -12.46
N GLU A 93 -9.78 7.34 -12.99
CA GLU A 93 -10.87 6.64 -12.31
C GLU A 93 -10.41 6.06 -10.97
N ILE A 94 -9.27 5.37 -10.97
CA ILE A 94 -8.65 4.81 -9.76
C ILE A 94 -8.37 5.90 -8.72
N LEU A 95 -7.81 7.04 -9.13
CA LEU A 95 -7.56 8.18 -8.24
C LEU A 95 -8.86 8.75 -7.64
N ALA A 96 -9.92 8.83 -8.44
CA ALA A 96 -11.22 9.29 -7.97
C ALA A 96 -11.82 8.33 -6.93
N ASP A 97 -11.68 7.02 -7.17
CA ASP A 97 -12.11 5.98 -6.23
C ASP A 97 -11.33 6.06 -4.92
N TYR A 98 -9.99 6.16 -4.96
CA TYR A 98 -9.18 6.33 -3.77
C TYR A 98 -9.55 7.59 -2.96
N THR A 99 -9.79 8.71 -3.65
CA THR A 99 -10.22 9.96 -3.00
C THR A 99 -11.59 9.80 -2.33
N ARG A 100 -12.51 9.09 -2.98
CA ARG A 100 -13.85 8.81 -2.43
C ARG A 100 -13.75 7.91 -1.20
N ASP A 101 -12.98 6.85 -1.27
CA ASP A 101 -12.79 5.90 -0.18
C ASP A 101 -12.12 6.56 1.03
N PHE A 102 -11.10 7.38 0.79
CA PHE A 102 -10.47 8.18 1.84
C PHE A 102 -11.47 9.09 2.55
N ARG A 103 -12.24 9.89 1.80
CA ARG A 103 -13.27 10.78 2.38
C ARG A 103 -14.35 10.01 3.13
N ARG A 104 -14.76 8.84 2.64
CA ARG A 104 -15.73 7.98 3.32
C ARG A 104 -15.20 7.53 4.68
N THR A 105 -13.97 7.04 4.73
CA THR A 105 -13.34 6.58 5.98
C THR A 105 -13.13 7.74 6.94
N GLN A 106 -12.67 8.89 6.45
CA GLN A 106 -12.51 10.11 7.24
C GLN A 106 -13.84 10.52 7.89
N LYS A 107 -14.93 10.57 7.10
CA LYS A 107 -16.27 10.88 7.63
C LYS A 107 -16.74 9.87 8.68
N SER A 108 -16.49 8.57 8.45
CA SER A 108 -16.84 7.53 9.42
C SER A 108 -16.11 7.72 10.75
N ILE A 109 -14.85 8.14 10.72
CA ILE A 109 -14.07 8.43 11.92
C ILE A 109 -14.63 9.66 12.64
N THR A 110 -14.87 10.76 11.93
CA THR A 110 -15.43 11.98 12.55
C THR A 110 -16.83 11.75 13.13
N ASP A 111 -17.65 10.91 12.47
CA ASP A 111 -18.96 10.52 12.98
C ASP A 111 -18.82 9.64 14.24
N ALA A 112 -17.82 8.76 14.30
CA ALA A 112 -17.52 7.98 15.50
C ALA A 112 -17.02 8.85 16.66
N GLU A 113 -16.10 9.79 16.38
CA GLU A 113 -15.59 10.75 17.38
C GLU A 113 -16.69 11.65 17.92
N SER A 114 -17.55 12.21 17.07
CA SER A 114 -18.66 13.07 17.50
C SER A 114 -19.67 12.30 18.37
N ARG A 115 -20.03 11.07 17.97
CA ARG A 115 -20.86 10.18 18.80
C ARG A 115 -20.22 9.91 20.15
N ALA A 116 -18.92 9.63 20.17
CA ALA A 116 -18.23 9.38 21.42
C ALA A 116 -18.15 10.61 22.32
N ASN A 117 -17.94 11.80 21.75
CA ASN A 117 -17.89 13.04 22.53
C ASN A 117 -19.25 13.35 23.17
N LEU A 118 -20.35 13.11 22.43
CA LEU A 118 -21.72 13.22 22.96
C LEU A 118 -22.00 12.21 24.08
N LEU A 119 -21.60 10.95 23.90
CA LEU A 119 -21.80 9.90 24.91
C LEU A 119 -20.86 10.05 26.12
N GLY A 120 -19.67 10.62 25.93
CA GLY A 120 -18.69 10.88 26.99
C GLY A 120 -19.24 11.84 28.04
N SER A 121 -19.88 12.93 27.63
CA SER A 121 -20.55 13.88 28.54
C SER A 121 -21.59 13.17 29.41
N VAL A 122 -22.47 12.40 28.76
CA VAL A 122 -23.56 11.69 29.46
C VAL A 122 -23.00 10.62 30.40
N ARG A 123 -21.94 9.90 30.00
CA ARG A 123 -21.32 8.87 30.83
C ARG A 123 -20.63 9.47 32.06
N GLU A 124 -19.99 10.62 31.92
CA GLU A 124 -19.35 11.34 33.04
C GLU A 124 -20.41 11.83 34.04
N GLU A 125 -21.52 12.41 33.56
CA GLU A 125 -22.64 12.83 34.40
C GLU A 125 -23.30 11.64 35.13
N ILE A 126 -23.50 10.52 34.43
CA ILE A 126 -24.03 9.29 35.04
C ILE A 126 -23.04 8.74 36.07
N PHE A 127 -21.73 8.77 35.78
CA PHE A 127 -20.72 8.31 36.72
C PHE A 127 -20.64 9.19 37.96
N ALA A 128 -20.69 10.52 37.81
CA ALA A 128 -20.73 11.46 38.92
C ALA A 128 -21.99 11.26 39.80
N PHE A 129 -23.15 11.05 39.17
CA PHE A 129 -24.41 10.75 39.89
C PHE A 129 -24.37 9.39 40.60
N ARG A 130 -23.78 8.37 39.97
CA ARG A 130 -23.56 7.04 40.58
C ARG A 130 -22.45 7.03 41.62
N ALA A 131 -21.50 7.97 41.59
CA ALA A 131 -20.47 8.12 42.60
C ALA A 131 -21.02 8.83 43.86
N SER A 132 -21.96 9.77 43.69
CA SER A 132 -22.66 10.39 44.83
C SER A 132 -23.68 9.46 45.50
N THR A 133 -24.09 8.40 44.83
CA THR A 133 -25.09 7.43 45.32
C THR A 133 -24.40 6.09 45.55
N ASN A 134 -24.21 5.64 46.80
CA ASN A 134 -23.53 4.36 47.08
C ASN A 134 -24.03 3.24 46.14
N PRO A 135 -23.18 2.71 45.24
CA PRO A 135 -23.64 1.82 44.19
C PRO A 135 -24.14 0.51 44.80
N SER A 136 -25.36 0.13 44.43
CA SER A 136 -25.95 -1.14 44.84
C SER A 136 -25.15 -2.32 44.25
N ALA A 137 -25.10 -3.46 44.94
CA ALA A 137 -24.49 -4.68 44.40
C ALA A 137 -25.09 -5.08 43.04
N GLN A 138 -26.38 -4.77 42.82
CA GLN A 138 -27.09 -4.96 41.56
C GLN A 138 -26.49 -4.12 40.42
N ASP A 139 -26.14 -2.85 40.69
CA ASP A 139 -25.52 -1.96 39.70
C ASP A 139 -24.11 -2.41 39.29
N GLN A 140 -23.34 -2.95 40.24
CA GLN A 140 -22.01 -3.48 39.95
C GLN A 140 -22.09 -4.65 38.96
N LEU A 141 -23.01 -5.58 39.21
CA LEU A 141 -23.28 -6.74 38.33
C LEU A 141 -23.79 -6.32 36.94
N LEU A 142 -24.66 -5.30 36.86
CA LEU A 142 -25.11 -4.76 35.59
C LEU A 142 -23.97 -4.09 34.81
N SER A 143 -23.08 -3.36 35.49
CA SER A 143 -21.89 -2.77 34.85
C SER A 143 -20.94 -3.85 34.36
N GLU A 144 -20.77 -4.94 35.11
CA GLU A 144 -19.94 -6.09 34.75
C GLU A 144 -20.50 -6.77 33.50
N ARG A 145 -21.81 -6.99 33.44
CA ARG A 145 -22.48 -7.52 32.26
C ARG A 145 -22.29 -6.62 31.04
N GLY A 146 -22.37 -5.30 31.21
CA GLY A 146 -22.09 -4.34 30.13
C GLY A 146 -20.65 -4.40 29.64
N LYS A 147 -19.68 -4.56 30.55
CA LYS A 147 -18.26 -4.77 30.20
C LYS A 147 -18.07 -6.08 29.45
N ILE A 148 -18.67 -7.19 29.90
CA ILE A 148 -18.60 -8.50 29.23
C ILE A 148 -19.16 -8.40 27.81
N ASP A 149 -20.32 -7.75 27.64
CA ASP A 149 -20.93 -7.56 26.32
C ASP A 149 -20.04 -6.73 25.38
N SER A 150 -19.43 -5.66 25.90
CA SER A 150 -18.46 -4.86 25.13
C SER A 150 -17.20 -5.66 24.75
N SER A 151 -16.72 -6.53 25.65
CA SER A 151 -15.59 -7.41 25.38
C SER A 151 -15.93 -8.47 24.33
N HIS A 152 -17.16 -8.99 24.34
CA HIS A 152 -17.61 -9.95 23.33
C HIS A 152 -17.63 -9.30 21.94
N ARG A 153 -18.18 -8.09 21.83
CA ARG A 153 -18.17 -7.32 20.57
C ARG A 153 -16.75 -7.04 20.09
N MET A 154 -15.82 -6.70 20.99
CA MET A 154 -14.41 -6.53 20.66
C MET A 154 -13.77 -7.83 20.12
N ALA A 155 -14.09 -8.98 20.73
CA ALA A 155 -13.60 -10.27 20.24
C ALA A 155 -14.13 -10.56 18.83
N ASP A 156 -15.41 -10.27 18.57
CA ASP A 156 -16.04 -10.43 17.26
C ASP A 156 -15.40 -9.50 16.20
N ASP A 157 -15.11 -8.23 16.54
CA ASP A 157 -14.41 -7.28 15.65
C ASP A 157 -12.99 -7.77 15.30
N VAL A 158 -12.24 -8.27 16.30
CA VAL A 158 -10.89 -8.81 16.08
C VAL A 158 -10.93 -10.06 15.21
N LEU A 159 -11.93 -10.92 15.40
CA LEU A 159 -12.16 -12.08 14.52
C LEU A 159 -12.49 -11.62 13.09
N GLY A 160 -13.37 -10.63 12.93
CA GLY A 160 -13.69 -10.04 11.63
C GLY A 160 -12.47 -9.49 10.91
N MET A 161 -11.66 -8.69 11.60
CA MET A 161 -10.40 -8.15 11.08
C MET A 161 -9.39 -9.26 10.71
N ALA A 162 -9.33 -10.34 11.48
CA ALA A 162 -8.47 -11.49 11.17
C ALA A 162 -8.94 -12.23 9.89
N TYR A 163 -10.25 -12.39 9.70
CA TYR A 163 -10.81 -12.94 8.47
C TYR A 163 -10.55 -12.06 7.25
N GLU A 164 -10.72 -10.74 7.39
CA GLU A 164 -10.42 -9.76 6.33
C GLU A 164 -8.94 -9.77 5.95
N THR A 165 -8.04 -9.77 6.95
CA THR A 165 -6.59 -9.86 6.73
C THR A 165 -6.21 -11.17 6.02
N ARG A 166 -6.83 -12.30 6.40
CA ARG A 166 -6.62 -13.60 5.73
C ARG A 166 -7.09 -13.56 4.28
N TYR A 167 -8.23 -12.93 4.02
CA TYR A 167 -8.76 -12.76 2.66
C TYR A 167 -7.82 -11.88 1.81
N GLU A 168 -7.34 -10.77 2.36
CA GLU A 168 -6.41 -9.87 1.66
C GLU A 168 -5.08 -10.57 1.34
N PHE A 169 -4.52 -11.36 2.26
CA PHE A 169 -3.33 -12.18 1.97
C PHE A 169 -3.59 -13.24 0.90
N SER A 170 -4.78 -13.83 0.87
CA SER A 170 -5.17 -14.78 -0.18
C SER A 170 -5.27 -14.09 -1.56
N ARG A 171 -5.87 -12.90 -1.60
CA ARG A 171 -5.98 -12.05 -2.80
C ARG A 171 -4.63 -11.56 -3.31
N GLN A 172 -3.74 -11.13 -2.41
CA GLN A 172 -2.36 -10.78 -2.74
C GLN A 172 -1.57 -11.98 -3.27
N ARG A 173 -1.75 -13.18 -2.68
CA ARG A 173 -1.10 -14.41 -3.19
C ARG A 173 -1.54 -14.73 -4.63
N SER A 174 -2.82 -14.58 -4.95
CA SER A 174 -3.32 -14.77 -6.32
C SER A 174 -2.69 -13.76 -7.30
N THR A 175 -2.54 -12.50 -6.87
CA THR A 175 -1.88 -11.45 -7.65
C THR A 175 -0.40 -11.76 -7.90
N ILE A 176 0.34 -12.22 -6.88
CA ILE A 176 1.76 -12.63 -7.00
C ILE A 176 1.90 -13.85 -7.92
N GLN A 177 1.00 -14.84 -7.80
CA GLN A 177 0.98 -15.99 -8.70
C GLN A 177 0.73 -15.57 -10.15
N GLY A 178 -0.17 -14.61 -10.38
CA GLY A 178 -0.43 -13.99 -11.69
C GLY A 178 0.77 -13.26 -12.27
N VAL A 179 1.57 -12.57 -11.43
CA VAL A 179 2.83 -11.94 -11.84
C VAL A 179 3.86 -12.99 -12.27
N SER A 180 4.00 -14.09 -11.50
CA SER A 180 4.89 -15.20 -11.87
C SER A 180 4.49 -15.85 -13.19
N THR A 181 3.18 -16.05 -13.43
CA THR A 181 2.69 -16.59 -14.71
C THR A 181 2.93 -15.62 -15.87
N ARG A 182 2.76 -14.30 -15.68
CA ARG A 182 3.06 -13.30 -16.71
C ARG A 182 4.56 -13.18 -16.99
N ILE A 183 5.41 -13.23 -15.98
CA ILE A 183 6.88 -13.25 -16.16
C ILE A 183 7.30 -14.49 -16.94
N ASN A 184 6.81 -15.67 -16.54
CA ASN A 184 7.08 -16.91 -17.28
C ASN A 184 6.49 -16.87 -18.70
N GLY A 185 5.33 -16.25 -18.90
CA GLY A 185 4.73 -16.02 -20.21
C GLY A 185 5.55 -15.10 -21.10
N VAL A 186 6.11 -14.01 -20.55
CA VAL A 186 7.03 -13.10 -21.28
C VAL A 186 8.35 -13.80 -21.61
N LEU A 187 8.88 -14.62 -20.70
CA LEU A 187 10.05 -15.46 -20.98
C LEU A 187 9.78 -16.48 -22.08
N ALA A 188 8.56 -17.01 -22.18
CA ALA A 188 8.14 -17.92 -23.23
C ALA A 188 7.83 -17.21 -24.57
N GLN A 189 7.39 -15.95 -24.54
CA GLN A 189 6.97 -15.18 -25.71
C GLN A 189 8.07 -14.29 -26.31
N VAL A 190 9.24 -14.19 -25.66
CA VAL A 190 10.45 -13.59 -26.24
C VAL A 190 11.40 -14.71 -26.68
N PRO A 191 11.17 -15.39 -27.83
CA PRO A 191 12.14 -16.32 -28.38
C PRO A 191 13.38 -15.52 -28.79
N GLY A 192 14.49 -15.69 -28.06
CA GLY A 192 15.75 -15.03 -28.41
C GLY A 192 16.57 -14.47 -27.25
N ILE A 193 16.07 -14.45 -26.01
CA ILE A 193 16.93 -14.03 -24.86
C ILE A 193 18.15 -14.96 -24.74
N ASN A 194 17.97 -16.27 -24.94
CA ASN A 194 19.07 -17.23 -24.99
C ASN A 194 20.02 -17.01 -26.18
N SER A 195 19.52 -16.53 -27.34
CA SER A 195 20.38 -16.25 -28.50
C SER A 195 21.15 -14.95 -28.32
N VAL A 196 20.54 -13.90 -27.75
CA VAL A 196 21.19 -12.63 -27.44
C VAL A 196 22.26 -12.81 -26.36
N LEU A 197 21.95 -13.55 -25.29
CA LEU A 197 22.92 -13.87 -24.24
C LEU A 197 24.06 -14.76 -24.78
N GLY A 198 23.74 -15.69 -25.68
CA GLY A 198 24.72 -16.52 -26.40
C GLY A 198 25.62 -15.71 -27.33
N MET A 199 25.06 -14.74 -28.08
CA MET A 199 25.82 -13.85 -28.97
C MET A 199 26.78 -12.95 -28.19
N ILE A 200 26.36 -12.44 -27.02
CA ILE A 200 27.23 -11.64 -26.14
C ILE A 200 28.40 -12.49 -25.61
N ASN A 201 28.13 -13.71 -25.13
CA ASN A 201 29.18 -14.59 -24.62
C ASN A 201 30.15 -15.09 -25.72
N SER A 202 29.65 -15.33 -26.94
CA SER A 202 30.48 -15.72 -28.08
C SER A 202 31.44 -14.61 -28.51
N ARG A 203 30.98 -13.35 -28.49
CA ARG A 203 31.82 -12.18 -28.80
C ARG A 203 32.93 -12.00 -27.76
N ARG A 204 32.58 -12.11 -26.47
CA ARG A 204 33.55 -12.03 -25.36
C ARG A 204 34.62 -13.13 -25.41
N ARG A 205 34.24 -14.36 -25.77
CA ARG A 205 35.21 -15.46 -25.94
C ARG A 205 36.19 -15.21 -27.08
N ARG A 206 35.72 -14.71 -28.23
CA ARG A 206 36.60 -14.38 -29.36
C ARG A 206 37.62 -13.31 -28.99
N ASP A 207 37.20 -12.27 -28.29
CA ASP A 207 38.11 -11.19 -27.86
C ASP A 207 39.19 -11.72 -26.90
N THR A 208 38.84 -12.64 -25.98
CA THR A 208 39.81 -13.30 -25.09
C THR A 208 40.81 -14.17 -25.86
N PHE A 209 40.38 -14.92 -26.87
CA PHE A 209 41.29 -15.73 -27.69
C PHE A 209 42.25 -14.87 -28.52
N ILE A 210 41.77 -13.77 -29.11
CA ILE A 210 42.60 -12.84 -29.88
C ILE A 210 43.64 -12.19 -28.96
N LEU A 211 43.21 -11.69 -27.79
CA LEU A 211 44.11 -11.07 -26.82
C LEU A 211 45.18 -12.06 -26.31
N GLY A 212 44.77 -13.29 -25.97
CA GLY A 212 45.69 -14.34 -25.55
C GLY A 212 46.70 -14.72 -26.64
N GLY A 213 46.28 -14.78 -27.90
CA GLY A 213 47.17 -15.04 -29.03
C GLY A 213 48.22 -13.94 -29.23
N ILE A 214 47.82 -12.67 -29.12
CA ILE A 214 48.75 -11.53 -29.22
C ILE A 214 49.80 -11.62 -28.11
N ILE A 215 49.37 -11.88 -26.87
CA ILE A 215 50.29 -12.02 -25.73
C ILE A 215 51.27 -13.17 -25.97
N ALA A 216 50.79 -14.34 -26.40
CA ALA A 216 51.65 -15.50 -26.68
C ALA A 216 52.70 -15.21 -27.76
N VAL A 217 52.30 -14.59 -28.87
CA VAL A 217 53.22 -14.22 -29.97
C VAL A 217 54.24 -13.19 -29.50
N CYS A 218 53.82 -12.15 -28.76
CA CYS A 218 54.74 -11.16 -28.20
C CYS A 218 55.75 -11.80 -27.23
N THR A 219 55.32 -12.74 -26.39
CA THR A 219 56.23 -13.45 -25.47
C THR A 219 57.22 -14.36 -26.20
N LEU A 220 56.80 -15.03 -27.28
CA LEU A 220 57.68 -15.88 -28.09
C LEU A 220 58.72 -15.05 -28.85
N LEU A 221 58.33 -13.92 -29.44
CA LEU A 221 59.26 -13.02 -30.13
C LEU A 221 60.29 -12.42 -29.16
N LEU A 222 59.87 -12.05 -27.95
CA LEU A 222 60.81 -11.59 -26.92
C LEU A 222 61.78 -12.69 -26.50
N LEU A 223 61.30 -13.92 -26.30
CA LEU A 223 62.17 -15.06 -25.97
C LEU A 223 63.17 -15.35 -27.09
N TRP A 224 62.73 -15.32 -28.36
CA TRP A 224 63.60 -15.52 -29.52
C TRP A 224 64.60 -14.39 -29.74
N TYR A 225 64.26 -13.15 -29.36
CA TYR A 225 65.20 -12.03 -29.43
C TYR A 225 66.25 -12.08 -28.32
N VAL A 226 65.91 -12.63 -27.15
CA VAL A 226 66.79 -12.69 -25.98
C VAL A 226 67.75 -13.89 -26.00
N PHE A 227 67.36 -15.01 -26.60
CA PHE A 227 68.17 -16.23 -26.75
C PHE A 227 68.79 -16.35 -28.13
#